data_AF-A0A2N9J8B9-F1
#
_entry.id   AF-A0A2N9J8B9-F1
#
_cell.length_a   1.000
_cell.length_b   1.000
_cell.length_c   1.000
_cell.angle_alpha   90.00
_cell.angle_beta   90.00
_cell.angle_gamma   90.00
#
_symmetry.space_group_name_H-M   'P 1'
#
loop_
_entity.id
_entity.type
_entity.pdbx_description
1 polymer ?
#
loop_
_entity_poly.entity_id
_entity_poly.type
_entity_poly.pdbx_seq_one_letter_code
_entity_poly.pdbx_strand_id
1 'polypeptide(L)'
;MTQLQPQTSNSIFEVDRNCIEWLDTQQFKSVIYVSFGSVTIITRDQLIEFWYGLVNSKQRFLWVIRPDLVAQKDVEGQIPAELVEGTKERGYLVGWAPQEEVLAHKAVAGFVSEVWKLGIDMKDVCDRVIVEKMVNDVMVERREVFMKSTAEMARLARESVSEGGSSYCNLDRLIEDIRLMNVAGAK
;
A
#
# COMPACT_ATOMS: atom_id res chain seq x y z
N MET A 1 -34.13 -9.10 1.12
CA MET A 1 -33.12 -8.59 2.07
C MET A 1 -31.98 -9.59 2.11
N THR A 2 -31.00 -9.43 1.23
CA THR A 2 -29.88 -10.36 1.09
C THR A 2 -28.86 -10.01 2.15
N GLN A 3 -28.65 -10.90 3.12
CA GLN A 3 -27.59 -10.76 4.11
C GLN A 3 -26.24 -10.96 3.40
N LEU A 4 -25.39 -9.93 3.43
CA LEU A 4 -24.01 -9.99 3.00
C LEU A 4 -23.25 -10.95 3.92
N GLN A 5 -22.69 -12.01 3.36
CA GLN A 5 -21.73 -12.87 4.07
C GLN A 5 -20.47 -12.06 4.43
N PRO A 6 -19.82 -12.33 5.58
CA PRO A 6 -18.58 -11.67 5.94
C PRO A 6 -17.49 -12.05 4.94
N GLN A 7 -16.88 -11.04 4.33
CA GLN A 7 -15.72 -11.23 3.45
C GLN A 7 -14.61 -11.92 4.24
N THR A 8 -14.20 -13.11 3.78
CA THR A 8 -13.08 -13.85 4.37
C THR A 8 -11.80 -13.07 4.16
N SER A 9 -11.29 -12.45 5.23
CA SER A 9 -10.00 -11.78 5.22
C SER A 9 -8.90 -12.85 5.18
N ASN A 10 -8.12 -12.88 4.10
CA ASN A 10 -6.98 -13.80 3.91
C ASN A 10 -5.73 -13.40 4.74
N SER A 11 -5.90 -12.73 5.89
CA SER A 11 -4.81 -12.36 6.77
C SER A 11 -4.87 -13.10 8.09
N ILE A 12 -3.73 -13.69 8.48
CA ILE A 12 -3.54 -14.44 9.72
C ILE A 12 -3.35 -13.48 10.94
N PHE A 13 -3.31 -12.16 10.70
CA PHE A 13 -3.10 -11.15 11.74
C PHE A 13 -4.36 -10.33 12.03
N GLU A 14 -4.57 -9.98 13.31
CA GLU A 14 -5.66 -9.11 13.74
C GLU A 14 -5.58 -7.74 13.03
N VAL A 15 -6.67 -7.35 12.37
CA VAL A 15 -6.77 -6.08 11.67
C VAL A 15 -6.86 -4.94 12.68
N ASP A 16 -5.79 -4.15 12.80
CA ASP A 16 -5.82 -2.96 13.65
C ASP A 16 -6.63 -1.85 12.99
N ARG A 17 -7.87 -1.65 13.46
CA ARG A 17 -8.76 -0.57 13.01
C ARG A 17 -8.47 0.77 13.67
N ASN A 18 -7.61 0.84 14.68
CA ASN A 18 -7.20 2.11 15.28
C ASN A 18 -6.48 3.00 14.26
N CYS A 19 -5.88 2.43 13.21
CA CYS A 19 -5.32 3.23 12.12
C CYS A 19 -6.38 4.00 11.34
N ILE A 20 -7.61 3.48 11.21
CA ILE A 20 -8.72 4.19 10.57
C ILE A 20 -9.17 5.36 11.45
N GLU A 21 -9.31 5.14 12.76
CA GLU A 21 -9.63 6.22 13.70
C GLU A 21 -8.58 7.32 13.69
N TRP A 22 -7.30 6.95 13.61
CA TRP A 22 -6.22 7.92 13.44
C TRP A 22 -6.35 8.70 12.12
N LEU A 23 -6.66 8.02 11.01
CA LEU A 23 -6.87 8.64 9.70
C LEU A 23 -8.06 9.61 9.68
N ASP A 24 -9.14 9.32 10.41
CA ASP A 24 -10.33 10.18 10.51
C ASP A 24 -10.01 11.57 11.08
N THR A 25 -8.98 11.67 11.92
CA THR A 25 -8.51 12.94 12.50
C THR A 25 -7.59 13.74 11.58
N GLN A 26 -7.21 13.19 10.42
CA GLN A 26 -6.27 13.84 9.50
C GLN A 26 -6.99 14.67 8.44
N GLN A 27 -6.26 15.62 7.85
CA GLN A 27 -6.78 16.47 6.78
C GLN A 27 -6.93 15.69 5.46
N PHE A 28 -7.74 16.23 4.55
CA PHE A 28 -7.96 15.62 3.24
C PHE A 28 -6.66 15.50 2.45
N LYS A 29 -6.36 14.30 1.95
CA LYS A 29 -5.15 13.99 1.17
C LYS A 29 -3.88 14.59 1.80
N SER A 30 -3.68 14.36 3.09
CA SER A 30 -2.50 14.81 3.85
C SER A 30 -1.61 13.67 4.37
N VAL A 31 -2.00 12.42 4.17
CA VAL A 31 -1.27 11.23 4.67
C VAL A 31 -0.74 10.41 3.50
N ILE A 32 0.52 9.97 3.59
CA ILE A 32 1.07 8.93 2.73
C ILE A 32 0.94 7.55 3.40
N TYR A 33 0.37 6.59 2.70
CA TYR A 33 0.30 5.20 3.17
C TYR A 33 1.53 4.42 2.68
N VAL A 34 2.17 3.65 3.56
CA VAL A 34 3.36 2.86 3.25
C VAL A 34 3.13 1.41 3.69
N SER A 35 3.30 0.47 2.76
CA SER A 35 3.27 -0.97 3.07
C SER A 35 4.19 -1.76 2.15
N PHE A 36 5.06 -2.58 2.72
CA PHE A 36 5.97 -3.44 1.96
C PHE A 36 5.41 -4.84 1.74
N GLY A 37 4.10 -4.97 1.48
CA GLY A 37 3.47 -6.22 1.04
C GLY A 37 3.77 -7.40 1.95
N SER A 38 3.60 -8.64 1.45
CA SER A 38 3.81 -9.87 2.23
C SER A 38 5.14 -10.58 1.94
N VAL A 39 5.89 -10.17 0.91
CA VAL A 39 7.00 -10.96 0.35
C VAL A 39 8.36 -10.31 0.61
N THR A 40 8.41 -9.00 0.82
CA THR A 40 9.66 -8.25 0.98
C THR A 40 10.25 -8.45 2.37
N ILE A 41 11.54 -8.81 2.39
CA ILE A 41 12.39 -8.83 3.58
C ILE A 41 13.40 -7.69 3.40
N ILE A 42 13.49 -6.78 4.36
CA ILE A 42 14.49 -5.69 4.39
C ILE A 42 15.47 -5.91 5.54
N THR A 43 16.68 -5.37 5.41
CA THR A 43 17.61 -5.33 6.53
C THR A 43 17.20 -4.26 7.53
N ARG A 44 17.71 -4.35 8.76
CA ARG A 44 17.45 -3.32 9.78
C ARG A 44 17.98 -1.94 9.36
N ASP A 45 19.13 -1.87 8.72
CA ASP A 45 19.71 -0.61 8.25
C ASP A 45 18.81 0.05 7.19
N GLN A 46 18.29 -0.73 6.25
CA GLN A 46 17.33 -0.24 5.26
C GLN A 46 16.04 0.26 5.93
N LEU A 47 15.52 -0.47 6.93
CA LEU A 47 14.36 0.00 7.70
C LEU A 47 14.62 1.36 8.37
N ILE A 48 15.81 1.53 8.98
CA ILE A 48 16.21 2.75 9.66
C ILE A 48 16.35 3.92 8.66
N GLU A 49 17.03 3.72 7.52
CA GLU A 49 17.16 4.74 6.48
C GLU A 49 15.79 5.15 5.92
N PHE A 50 14.91 4.19 5.69
CA PHE A 50 13.55 4.46 5.25
C PHE A 50 12.78 5.30 6.27
N TRP A 51 12.87 4.94 7.55
CA TRP A 51 12.22 5.67 8.63
C TRP A 51 12.77 7.11 8.74
N TYR A 52 14.08 7.31 8.66
CA TYR A 52 14.65 8.66 8.61
C TYR A 52 14.09 9.46 7.46
N GLY A 53 13.99 8.89 6.26
CA GLY A 53 13.39 9.58 5.11
C GLY A 53 11.94 10.02 5.34
N LEU A 54 11.12 9.15 5.95
CA LEU A 54 9.75 9.48 6.34
C LEU A 54 9.71 10.64 7.35
N VAL A 55 10.49 10.56 8.43
CA VAL A 55 10.52 11.59 9.48
C VAL A 55 11.10 12.92 8.97
N ASN A 56 12.07 12.87 8.07
CA ASN A 56 12.70 14.06 7.49
C ASN A 56 11.75 14.80 6.55
N SER A 57 10.90 14.07 5.80
CA SER A 57 9.92 14.67 4.88
C SER A 57 8.92 15.63 5.54
N LYS A 58 8.76 15.53 6.88
CA LYS A 58 7.74 16.25 7.66
C LYS A 58 6.30 16.01 7.20
N GLN A 59 6.07 15.03 6.34
CA GLN A 59 4.74 14.61 5.93
C GLN A 59 4.13 13.66 6.97
N ARG A 60 2.80 13.58 6.98
CA ARG A 60 2.12 12.56 7.79
C ARG A 60 2.14 11.23 7.07
N PHE A 61 2.39 10.15 7.79
CA PHE A 61 2.47 8.82 7.20
C PHE A 61 1.77 7.75 8.05
N LEU A 62 1.15 6.78 7.39
CA LEU A 62 0.69 5.54 8.00
C LEU A 62 1.59 4.43 7.45
N TRP A 63 2.33 3.75 8.30
CA TRP A 63 3.28 2.71 7.87
C TRP A 63 2.99 1.36 8.50
N VAL A 64 2.82 0.35 7.66
CA VAL A 64 2.71 -1.05 8.06
C VAL A 64 4.11 -1.63 8.27
N ILE A 65 4.46 -1.90 9.53
CA ILE A 65 5.70 -2.58 9.92
C ILE A 65 5.32 -3.96 10.44
N ARG A 66 5.45 -4.98 9.58
CA ARG A 66 5.14 -6.36 9.97
C ARG A 66 6.25 -6.93 10.86
N PRO A 67 5.93 -7.80 11.83
CA PRO A 67 6.95 -8.44 12.67
C PRO A 67 7.99 -9.26 11.89
N ASP A 68 7.64 -9.78 10.71
CA ASP A 68 8.51 -10.57 9.83
C ASP A 68 9.27 -9.73 8.79
N LEU A 69 9.13 -8.40 8.82
CA LEU A 69 9.70 -7.50 7.82
C LEU A 69 11.23 -7.39 7.91
N VAL A 70 11.79 -7.57 9.10
CA VAL A 70 13.24 -7.51 9.36
C VAL A 70 13.80 -8.93 9.39
N ALA A 71 14.90 -9.16 8.69
CA ALA A 71 15.60 -10.45 8.74
C ALA A 71 15.93 -10.82 10.20
N GLN A 72 15.56 -12.02 10.63
CA GLN A 72 15.69 -12.50 12.02
C GLN A 72 17.10 -12.39 12.62
N LYS A 73 18.13 -12.26 11.78
CA LYS A 73 19.53 -12.09 12.20
C LYS A 73 19.89 -10.67 12.64
N ASP A 74 19.04 -9.68 12.36
CA ASP A 74 19.32 -8.25 12.58
C ASP A 74 18.52 -7.66 13.76
N VAL A 75 17.85 -8.49 14.55
CA VAL A 75 16.92 -8.08 15.63
C VAL A 75 17.65 -7.51 16.86
N GLU A 76 18.98 -7.62 16.95
CA GLU A 76 19.78 -7.23 18.12
C GLU A 76 20.14 -5.74 18.21
N GLY A 77 19.25 -4.82 17.85
CA GLY A 77 19.48 -3.44 18.29
C GLY A 77 18.30 -2.52 18.34
N GLN A 78 18.44 -1.53 19.21
CA GLN A 78 17.42 -0.54 19.52
C GLN A 78 17.14 0.37 18.32
N ILE A 79 15.87 0.69 18.10
CA ILE A 79 15.46 1.76 17.18
C ILE A 79 15.91 3.09 17.80
N PRO A 80 16.56 3.99 17.05
CA PRO A 80 16.94 5.31 17.54
C PRO A 80 15.75 6.08 18.13
N ALA A 81 15.92 6.67 19.31
CA ALA A 81 14.84 7.34 20.04
C ALA A 81 14.26 8.53 19.26
N GLU A 82 15.09 9.22 18.47
CA GLU A 82 14.65 10.35 17.64
C GLU A 82 13.66 9.95 16.54
N LEU A 83 13.72 8.72 16.03
CA LEU A 83 12.77 8.22 15.04
C LEU A 83 11.40 7.99 15.67
N VAL A 84 11.39 7.38 16.86
CA VAL A 84 10.17 7.17 17.64
C VAL A 84 9.54 8.51 17.97
N GLU A 85 10.33 9.47 18.46
CA GLU A 85 9.82 10.80 18.80
C GLU A 85 9.32 11.57 17.57
N GLY A 86 10.09 11.56 16.48
CA GLY A 86 9.70 12.19 15.22
C GLY A 86 8.44 11.59 14.57
N THR A 87 8.09 10.36 14.95
CA THR A 87 6.89 9.64 14.50
C THR A 87 5.66 10.01 15.32
N LYS A 88 5.75 10.17 16.64
CA LYS A 88 4.58 10.45 17.51
C LYS A 88 3.71 11.62 17.03
N GLU A 89 4.33 12.61 16.41
CA GLU A 89 3.64 13.81 15.94
C GLU A 89 2.89 13.62 14.60
N ARG A 90 3.41 12.76 13.71
CA ARG A 90 3.00 12.73 12.28
C ARG A 90 2.81 11.34 11.70
N GLY A 91 3.27 10.31 12.38
CA GLY A 91 3.28 8.94 11.91
C GLY A 91 2.40 8.04 12.77
N TYR A 92 1.78 7.06 12.11
CA TYR A 92 1.09 5.96 12.78
C TYR A 92 1.70 4.64 12.27
N LEU A 93 2.14 3.79 13.20
CA LEU A 93 2.77 2.51 12.88
C LEU A 93 1.82 1.38 13.26
N VAL A 94 1.62 0.43 12.36
CA VAL A 94 0.77 -0.75 12.61
C VAL A 94 1.42 -2.03 12.11
N GLY A 95 1.13 -3.15 12.78
CA GLY A 95 1.55 -4.46 12.31
C GLY A 95 0.77 -4.93 11.07
N TRP A 96 -0.52 -4.58 11.01
CA TRP A 96 -1.42 -4.93 9.93
C TRP A 96 -2.49 -3.85 9.76
N ALA A 97 -2.88 -3.54 8.51
CA ALA A 97 -3.88 -2.54 8.20
C ALA A 97 -4.95 -3.11 7.25
N PRO A 98 -6.22 -2.66 7.34
CA PRO A 98 -7.23 -2.96 6.33
C PRO A 98 -6.93 -2.17 5.05
N GLN A 99 -6.02 -2.71 4.22
CA GLN A 99 -5.42 -1.99 3.08
C GLN A 99 -6.45 -1.34 2.15
N GLU A 100 -7.56 -2.02 1.85
CA GLU A 100 -8.63 -1.46 0.99
C GLU A 100 -9.30 -0.25 1.63
N GLU A 101 -9.62 -0.32 2.93
CA GLU A 101 -10.24 0.79 3.67
C GLU A 101 -9.28 1.98 3.77
N VAL A 102 -8.00 1.71 4.06
CA VAL A 102 -6.94 2.73 4.11
C VAL A 102 -6.79 3.43 2.76
N LEU A 103 -6.69 2.68 1.67
CA LEU A 103 -6.54 3.24 0.31
C LEU A 103 -7.77 4.03 -0.14
N ALA A 104 -8.97 3.66 0.32
CA ALA A 104 -10.21 4.37 0.04
C ALA A 104 -10.41 5.62 0.94
N HIS A 105 -9.61 5.77 2.00
CA HIS A 105 -9.82 6.80 3.00
C HIS A 105 -9.47 8.21 2.48
N LYS A 106 -10.33 9.19 2.75
CA LYS A 106 -10.22 10.60 2.26
C LYS A 106 -8.90 11.30 2.64
N ALA A 107 -8.28 10.89 3.74
CA ALA A 107 -7.04 11.48 4.24
C ALA A 107 -5.80 11.00 3.48
N VAL A 108 -5.87 9.85 2.79
CA VAL A 108 -4.74 9.27 2.08
C VAL A 108 -4.57 9.96 0.72
N ALA A 109 -3.38 10.51 0.49
CA ALA A 109 -3.02 11.24 -0.73
C ALA A 109 -2.32 10.38 -1.77
N GLY A 110 -1.63 9.34 -1.30
CA GLY A 110 -0.79 8.47 -2.10
C GLY A 110 -0.38 7.23 -1.31
N PHE A 111 0.12 6.23 -2.02
CA PHE A 111 0.51 4.94 -1.46
C PHE A 111 1.89 4.53 -1.97
N VAL A 112 2.70 3.97 -1.08
CA VAL A 112 4.02 3.39 -1.34
C VAL A 112 3.95 1.88 -1.11
N SER A 113 4.28 1.08 -2.14
CA SER A 113 4.33 -0.38 -2.10
C SER A 113 5.71 -0.97 -2.39
N GLU A 114 5.90 -2.28 -2.14
CA GLU A 114 7.11 -3.07 -2.44
C GLU A 114 7.77 -2.74 -3.78
N VAL A 115 6.97 -2.62 -4.84
CA VAL A 115 7.42 -2.15 -6.13
C VAL A 115 7.06 -0.67 -6.23
N TRP A 116 8.03 0.21 -6.09
CA TRP A 116 7.93 1.50 -6.76
C TRP A 116 7.83 1.17 -8.26
N LYS A 117 6.61 1.18 -8.82
CA LYS A 117 6.40 1.07 -10.28
C LYS A 117 7.08 2.20 -11.07
N LEU A 118 7.76 3.13 -10.37
CA LEU A 118 8.67 4.13 -10.88
C LEU A 118 10.12 3.61 -11.13
N GLY A 119 10.40 2.31 -10.95
CA GLY A 119 11.66 1.70 -11.39
C GLY A 119 12.82 1.80 -10.40
N ILE A 120 12.56 1.92 -9.10
CA ILE A 120 13.59 1.86 -8.07
C ILE A 120 13.43 0.55 -7.31
N ASP A 121 14.35 -0.39 -7.55
CA ASP A 121 14.51 -1.58 -6.73
C ASP A 121 15.05 -1.15 -5.36
N MET A 122 14.29 -1.41 -4.31
CA MET A 122 14.71 -1.09 -2.94
C MET A 122 15.93 -1.88 -2.48
N LYS A 123 16.29 -2.97 -3.19
CA LYS A 123 17.45 -3.79 -2.81
C LYS A 123 18.77 -3.02 -2.83
N ASP A 124 18.90 -1.98 -3.66
CA ASP A 124 20.20 -1.33 -3.88
C ASP A 124 20.29 0.13 -3.40
N VAL A 125 19.18 0.79 -3.01
CA VAL A 125 19.18 2.25 -2.72
C VAL A 125 18.20 2.67 -1.61
N CYS A 126 18.27 2.05 -0.44
CA CYS A 126 17.55 2.57 0.73
C CYS A 126 18.34 3.73 1.38
N ASP A 127 18.35 4.90 0.72
CA ASP A 127 18.97 6.13 1.21
C ASP A 127 17.88 7.09 1.73
N ARG A 128 18.03 7.58 2.97
CA ARG A 128 17.06 8.47 3.61
C ARG A 128 16.74 9.73 2.78
N VAL A 129 17.70 10.30 2.06
CA VAL A 129 17.53 11.51 1.23
C VAL A 129 16.66 11.19 0.03
N ILE A 130 16.83 10.00 -0.55
CA ILE A 130 16.00 9.54 -1.66
C ILE A 130 14.58 9.29 -1.18
N VAL A 131 14.40 8.63 -0.03
CA VAL A 131 13.07 8.40 0.57
C VAL A 131 12.39 9.72 0.90
N GLU A 132 13.08 10.67 1.54
CA GLU A 132 12.56 12.00 1.83
C GLU A 132 12.09 12.73 0.57
N LYS A 133 12.96 12.79 -0.46
CA LYS A 133 12.64 13.43 -1.73
C LYS A 133 11.42 12.79 -2.39
N MET A 134 11.35 11.46 -2.41
CA MET A 134 10.21 10.74 -2.99
C MET A 134 8.90 11.05 -2.28
N VAL A 135 8.91 11.09 -0.95
CA VAL A 135 7.73 11.46 -0.16
C VAL A 135 7.31 12.90 -0.48
N ASN A 136 8.26 13.83 -0.55
CA ASN A 136 7.99 15.22 -0.91
C ASN A 136 7.49 15.38 -2.35
N ASP A 137 8.00 14.60 -3.29
CA ASP A 137 7.54 14.56 -4.68
C ASP A 137 6.07 14.15 -4.78
N VAL A 138 5.68 13.08 -4.09
CA VAL A 138 4.31 12.56 -4.10
C VAL A 138 3.36 13.51 -3.38
N MET A 139 3.79 14.08 -2.25
CA MET A 139 2.91 14.85 -1.37
C MET A 139 2.84 16.34 -1.72
N VAL A 140 3.90 16.90 -2.32
CA VAL A 140 4.07 18.34 -2.51
C VAL A 140 4.44 18.67 -3.96
N GLU A 141 5.64 18.33 -4.41
CA GLU A 141 6.25 18.92 -5.63
C GLU A 141 5.55 18.48 -6.92
N ARG A 142 5.20 17.19 -7.02
CA ARG A 142 4.60 16.56 -8.21
C ARG A 142 3.22 15.98 -7.93
N ARG A 143 2.61 16.39 -6.81
CA ARG A 143 1.31 15.89 -6.34
C ARG A 143 0.23 15.91 -7.41
N GLU A 144 0.09 17.01 -8.15
CA GLU A 144 -0.93 17.12 -9.20
C GLU A 144 -0.73 16.13 -10.35
N VAL A 145 0.52 15.93 -10.76
CA VAL A 145 0.89 14.99 -11.83
C VAL A 145 0.55 13.57 -11.39
N PHE A 146 0.93 13.19 -10.16
CA PHE A 146 0.59 11.90 -9.59
C PHE A 146 -0.92 11.71 -9.45
N MET A 147 -1.64 12.69 -8.92
CA MET A 147 -3.10 12.60 -8.78
C MET A 147 -3.80 12.43 -10.13
N LYS A 148 -3.41 13.17 -11.17
CA LYS A 148 -3.97 13.04 -12.52
C LYS A 148 -3.68 11.64 -13.09
N SER A 149 -2.44 11.16 -12.95
CA SER A 149 -2.03 9.84 -13.41
C SER A 149 -2.78 8.71 -12.69
N THR A 150 -2.89 8.76 -11.36
CA THR A 150 -3.65 7.78 -10.57
C THR A 150 -5.13 7.80 -10.91
N ALA A 151 -5.72 8.99 -11.09
CA ALA A 151 -7.13 9.11 -11.49
C ALA A 151 -7.40 8.46 -12.85
N GLU A 152 -6.52 8.70 -13.83
CA GLU A 152 -6.62 8.11 -15.16
C GLU A 152 -6.42 6.58 -15.12
N MET A 153 -5.41 6.11 -14.39
CA MET A 153 -5.18 4.67 -14.21
C MET A 153 -6.39 3.99 -13.55
N ALA A 154 -6.97 4.61 -12.52
CA ALA A 154 -8.16 4.10 -11.86
C ALA A 154 -9.39 4.10 -12.78
N ARG A 155 -9.52 5.11 -13.66
CA ARG A 155 -10.58 5.16 -14.67
C ARG A 155 -10.45 3.99 -15.66
N LEU A 156 -9.27 3.83 -16.27
CA LEU A 156 -8.99 2.75 -17.22
C LEU A 156 -9.16 1.36 -16.61
N ALA A 157 -8.71 1.17 -15.37
CA ALA A 157 -8.89 -0.08 -14.64
C ALA A 157 -10.37 -0.39 -14.43
N ARG A 158 -11.17 0.59 -13.98
CA ARG A 158 -12.62 0.43 -13.82
C ARG A 158 -13.33 0.11 -15.13
N GLU A 159 -12.99 0.82 -16.21
CA GLU A 159 -13.58 0.58 -17.54
C GLU A 159 -13.25 -0.80 -18.07
N SER A 160 -12.04 -1.29 -17.85
CA SER A 160 -11.61 -2.61 -18.32
C SER A 160 -12.38 -3.76 -17.64
N VAL A 161 -12.73 -3.61 -16.36
CA VAL A 161 -13.42 -4.66 -15.57
C VAL A 161 -14.95 -4.52 -15.53
N SER A 162 -15.50 -3.38 -15.95
CA SER A 162 -16.95 -3.16 -16.00
C SER A 162 -17.61 -3.94 -17.16
N GLU A 163 -18.92 -4.11 -17.12
CA GLU A 163 -19.68 -4.79 -18.19
C GLU A 163 -19.39 -4.16 -19.56
N GLY A 164 -19.04 -5.02 -20.54
CA GLY A 164 -18.59 -4.60 -21.87
C GLY A 164 -17.12 -4.14 -21.97
N GLY A 165 -16.40 -4.10 -20.85
CA GLY A 165 -14.97 -3.81 -20.78
C GLY A 165 -14.10 -4.96 -21.33
N SER A 166 -12.84 -4.67 -21.63
CA SER A 166 -11.94 -5.65 -22.26
C SER A 166 -11.65 -6.87 -21.38
N SER A 167 -11.34 -6.67 -20.09
CA SER A 167 -11.14 -7.76 -19.14
C SER A 167 -12.42 -8.52 -18.86
N TYR A 168 -13.55 -7.81 -18.77
CA TYR A 168 -14.88 -8.41 -18.63
C TYR A 168 -15.19 -9.36 -19.80
N CYS A 169 -15.04 -8.87 -21.04
CA CYS A 169 -15.30 -9.66 -22.25
C CYS A 169 -14.36 -10.87 -22.37
N ASN A 170 -13.09 -10.71 -21.97
CA ASN A 170 -12.13 -11.83 -21.99
C ASN A 170 -12.51 -12.91 -20.96
N LEU A 171 -13.02 -12.53 -19.79
CA LEU A 171 -13.50 -13.49 -18.81
C LEU A 171 -14.77 -14.20 -19.30
N ASP A 172 -15.71 -13.47 -19.89
CA ASP A 172 -16.93 -14.06 -20.48
C ASP A 172 -16.60 -15.08 -21.58
N ARG A 173 -15.68 -14.74 -22.49
CA ARG A 173 -15.19 -15.67 -23.53
C ARG A 173 -14.57 -16.92 -22.93
N LEU A 174 -13.75 -16.78 -21.89
CA LEU A 174 -13.17 -17.93 -21.20
C LEU A 174 -14.25 -18.83 -20.58
N ILE A 175 -15.28 -18.24 -19.96
CA ILE A 175 -16.40 -18.98 -19.39
C ILE A 175 -17.17 -19.74 -20.49
N GLU A 176 -17.40 -19.11 -21.64
CA GLU A 176 -18.03 -19.74 -22.80
C GLU A 176 -17.19 -20.91 -23.33
N ASP A 177 -15.89 -20.73 -23.49
CA ASP A 177 -14.97 -21.78 -23.96
C ASP A 177 -14.99 -22.99 -23.01
N ILE A 178 -14.95 -22.77 -21.69
CA ILE A 178 -15.06 -23.84 -20.68
C ILE A 178 -16.39 -24.60 -20.80
N ARG A 179 -17.50 -23.88 -21.02
CA ARG A 179 -18.82 -24.52 -21.21
C ARG A 179 -18.84 -25.38 -22.47
N LEU A 180 -18.29 -24.88 -23.58
CA LEU A 180 -18.24 -25.62 -24.85
C LEU A 180 -17.37 -26.87 -24.76
N MET A 181 -16.23 -26.81 -24.04
CA MET A 181 -15.36 -27.96 -23.80
C MET A 181 -16.07 -29.08 -23.00
N ASN A 182 -16.85 -28.73 -21.98
CA ASN A 182 -17.60 -29.72 -21.18
C ASN A 182 -18.72 -30.41 -21.98
N VAL A 183 -19.33 -29.73 -22.94
CA VAL A 183 -20.35 -30.33 -23.83
C VAL A 183 -19.72 -31.26 -24.86
N ALA A 184 -18.51 -30.93 -25.34
CA ALA A 184 -17.78 -31.75 -26.31
C ALA A 184 -17.21 -33.05 -25.73
N GLY A 185 -16.89 -33.08 -24.43
CA GLY A 185 -16.35 -34.26 -23.73
C GLY A 185 -17.38 -35.26 -23.19
N ALA A 186 -18.69 -34.97 -23.29
CA ALA A 186 -19.77 -35.84 -22.82
C ALA A 186 -20.33 -36.79 -23.91
N LYS A 187 -19.55 -37.09 -24.94
CA LYS A 187 -19.88 -38.04 -26.02
C LYS A 187 -19.04 -39.30 -25.97
#